data_AF-A0A9P3J788-F1
#
_entry.id   AF-A0A9P3J788-F1
#
_cell.length_a   1.000
_cell.length_b   1.000
_cell.length_c   1.000
_cell.angle_alpha   90.00
_cell.angle_beta   90.00
_cell.angle_gamma   90.00
#
_symmetry.space_group_name_H-M   'P 1'
#
loop_
_entity.id
_entity.type
_entity.pdbx_description
1 polymer ?
#
loop_
_entity_poly.entity_id
_entity_poly.type
_entity_poly.pdbx_seq_one_letter_code
_entity_poly.pdbx_strand_id
1 'polypeptide(L)'
;MNFFFDSTNDYQPPSTFYVGKVCDGNVTGDPHFVGADKSRFDFSGYPGENFALISDAHIAINAYFGGRVEKEWMGQKNKVMTWMRNIAVLWGHHSVVFEARPGADAEYGAGYLQAIYVDGEKTSLSFPGEKMYLFDGSVELKWVDARKKVGDDLVDIYEISVAEIITLRLLLRPEIKLMRTKDDGLVHFTIEVVSAQLSANVHGVLGQTYRPDFAGRLEKQTLVYSKLLKAYVVPGDNAEGFIDGSWEDYKTSELMRSDCNYCRFVRGTAIDDETANAVAMATSVSSSYSMLGRKGMIDAL
;
A
#
# COMPACT_ATOMS: atom_id res chain seq x y z
N MET A 1 -28.08 -14.31 -10.41
CA MET A 1 -27.21 -13.67 -11.42
C MET A 1 -25.81 -13.65 -10.83
N ASN A 2 -24.85 -14.27 -11.55
CA ASN A 2 -23.48 -14.47 -11.09
C ASN A 2 -22.73 -13.14 -11.03
N PHE A 3 -22.02 -12.86 -9.93
CA PHE A 3 -21.04 -11.76 -9.90
C PHE A 3 -19.66 -12.33 -10.23
N PHE A 4 -19.41 -12.46 -11.52
CA PHE A 4 -18.06 -12.42 -12.08
C PHE A 4 -17.58 -10.96 -12.04
N PHE A 5 -16.27 -10.78 -11.93
CA PHE A 5 -15.62 -9.49 -12.17
C PHE A 5 -16.11 -8.93 -13.50
N ASP A 6 -16.78 -7.78 -13.46
CA ASP A 6 -16.98 -6.97 -14.65
C ASP A 6 -15.95 -5.85 -14.62
N SER A 7 -14.92 -6.01 -15.45
CA SER A 7 -13.83 -5.07 -15.67
C SER A 7 -14.27 -3.82 -16.46
N THR A 8 -15.56 -3.49 -16.50
CA THR A 8 -16.11 -2.43 -17.38
C THR A 8 -16.72 -1.23 -16.67
N ASN A 9 -16.69 -1.15 -15.32
CA ASN A 9 -17.03 0.09 -14.63
C ASN A 9 -15.74 0.86 -14.25
N ASP A 10 -15.40 1.81 -15.11
CA ASP A 10 -14.13 2.54 -15.24
C ASP A 10 -13.78 3.55 -14.14
N TYR A 11 -14.51 3.59 -13.03
CA TYR A 11 -14.20 4.49 -11.93
C TYR A 11 -13.45 3.76 -10.82
N GLN A 12 -12.13 3.83 -10.90
CA GLN A 12 -11.24 3.21 -9.92
C GLN A 12 -10.91 4.21 -8.81
N PRO A 13 -10.83 3.74 -7.54
CA PRO A 13 -10.62 4.60 -6.37
C PRO A 13 -9.29 5.38 -6.45
N PRO A 14 -9.11 6.41 -5.61
CA PRO A 14 -7.85 7.11 -5.34
C PRO A 14 -6.80 6.13 -4.81
N SER A 15 -5.61 6.63 -4.47
CA SER A 15 -4.48 5.82 -3.96
C SER A 15 -4.95 4.74 -2.99
N THR A 16 -4.74 3.47 -3.30
CA THR A 16 -5.20 2.38 -2.41
C THR A 16 -3.99 1.61 -1.88
N PHE A 17 -3.98 1.25 -0.59
CA PHE A 17 -3.03 0.28 -0.04
C PHE A 17 -3.78 -0.93 0.51
N TYR A 18 -3.63 -2.09 -0.13
CA TYR A 18 -4.49 -3.24 0.15
C TYR A 18 -3.75 -4.57 0.28
N VAL A 19 -4.37 -5.46 1.05
CA VAL A 19 -4.09 -6.89 1.10
C VAL A 19 -5.23 -7.65 0.41
N GLY A 20 -4.92 -8.48 -0.58
CA GLY A 20 -5.93 -9.29 -1.27
C GLY A 20 -6.79 -8.51 -2.28
N LYS A 21 -8.10 -8.35 -2.02
CA LYS A 21 -9.02 -7.70 -2.97
C LYS A 21 -9.09 -6.19 -2.74
N VAL A 22 -8.83 -5.41 -3.80
CA VAL A 22 -8.95 -3.95 -3.83
C VAL A 22 -10.32 -3.44 -3.34
N CYS A 23 -10.36 -2.20 -2.88
CA CYS A 23 -11.60 -1.49 -2.58
C CYS A 23 -12.50 -1.37 -3.82
N ASP A 24 -13.78 -1.72 -3.68
CA ASP A 24 -14.80 -1.43 -4.69
C ASP A 24 -15.46 -0.12 -4.21
N GLY A 25 -15.22 1.02 -4.89
CA GLY A 25 -15.75 2.31 -4.42
C GLY A 25 -15.38 3.48 -5.33
N ASN A 26 -16.33 4.40 -5.52
CA ASN A 26 -16.23 5.55 -6.44
C ASN A 26 -15.89 6.87 -5.70
N VAL A 27 -15.40 6.81 -4.47
CA VAL A 27 -15.08 8.00 -3.69
C VAL A 27 -13.65 8.41 -4.02
N THR A 28 -13.43 9.68 -4.37
CA THR A 28 -12.12 10.23 -4.72
C THR A 28 -11.67 11.24 -3.66
N GLY A 29 -10.35 11.32 -3.47
CA GLY A 29 -9.72 12.36 -2.68
C GLY A 29 -8.88 11.89 -1.51
N ASP A 30 -8.98 10.65 -1.07
CA ASP A 30 -8.23 10.17 0.08
C ASP A 30 -7.77 8.72 -0.09
N PRO A 31 -6.61 8.33 0.47
CA PRO A 31 -6.16 6.97 0.32
C PRO A 31 -7.04 5.95 1.04
N HIS A 32 -7.44 4.92 0.30
CA HIS A 32 -8.23 3.80 0.83
C HIS A 32 -7.34 2.65 1.26
N PHE A 33 -7.65 2.03 2.40
CA PHE A 33 -6.90 0.90 2.95
C PHE A 33 -7.77 -0.36 3.02
N VAL A 34 -7.16 -1.50 2.71
CA VAL A 34 -7.72 -2.82 3.02
C VAL A 34 -6.73 -3.61 3.87
N GLY A 35 -7.04 -3.75 5.15
CA GLY A 35 -6.21 -4.45 6.13
C GLY A 35 -6.07 -5.94 5.86
N ALA A 36 -5.07 -6.57 6.49
CA ALA A 36 -4.88 -8.02 6.45
C ALA A 36 -6.08 -8.80 7.06
N ASP A 37 -6.78 -8.16 8.00
CA ASP A 37 -8.04 -8.63 8.58
C ASP A 37 -9.27 -8.38 7.69
N LYS A 38 -9.06 -7.84 6.47
CA LYS A 38 -10.07 -7.44 5.46
C LYS A 38 -10.89 -6.21 5.83
N SER A 39 -10.53 -5.51 6.92
CA SER A 39 -11.15 -4.23 7.25
C SER A 39 -10.88 -3.21 6.14
N ARG A 40 -11.87 -2.36 5.87
CA ARG A 40 -11.77 -1.23 4.92
C ARG A 40 -11.87 0.10 5.63
N PHE A 41 -10.90 0.98 5.46
CA PHE A 41 -10.89 2.28 6.12
C PHE A 41 -10.11 3.29 5.30
N ASP A 42 -10.38 4.57 5.54
CA ASP A 42 -9.71 5.66 4.85
C ASP A 42 -8.68 6.30 5.80
N PHE A 43 -7.55 6.71 5.24
CA PHE A 43 -6.51 7.44 5.98
C PHE A 43 -6.00 8.56 5.08
N SER A 44 -6.52 9.76 5.32
CA SER A 44 -6.17 10.94 4.52
C SER A 44 -4.82 11.52 4.90
N GLY A 45 -4.44 11.51 6.17
CA GLY A 45 -3.28 12.24 6.67
C GLY A 45 -3.36 13.73 6.27
N TYR A 46 -2.25 14.29 5.76
CA TYR A 46 -2.22 15.67 5.28
C TYR A 46 -1.27 15.84 4.07
N PRO A 47 -1.59 16.74 3.11
CA PRO A 47 -0.72 17.01 1.98
C PRO A 47 0.65 17.55 2.41
N GLY A 48 1.71 17.05 1.79
CA GLY A 48 3.09 17.46 2.09
C GLY A 48 3.75 16.68 3.21
N GLU A 49 3.09 15.67 3.76
CA GLU A 49 3.57 14.90 4.91
C GLU A 49 3.99 13.47 4.52
N ASN A 50 4.79 12.83 5.38
CA ASN A 50 5.23 11.46 5.24
C ASN A 50 4.63 10.58 6.32
N PHE A 51 4.22 9.36 5.98
CA PHE A 51 3.57 8.44 6.91
C PHE A 51 4.17 7.04 6.86
N ALA A 52 4.31 6.43 8.04
CA ALA A 52 4.66 5.02 8.19
C ALA A 52 3.44 4.14 7.94
N LEU A 53 3.44 3.43 6.81
CA LEU A 53 2.34 2.57 6.39
C LEU A 53 2.51 1.15 6.93
N ILE A 54 3.74 0.64 6.92
CA ILE A 54 4.16 -0.59 7.59
C ILE A 54 5.47 -0.30 8.32
N SER A 55 5.58 -0.70 9.57
CA SER A 55 6.83 -0.61 10.35
C SER A 55 6.97 -1.84 11.23
N ASP A 56 7.94 -2.67 10.90
CA ASP A 56 8.34 -3.86 11.66
C ASP A 56 9.83 -3.80 11.98
N ALA A 57 10.35 -4.71 12.80
CA ALA A 57 11.75 -4.69 13.23
C ALA A 57 12.76 -4.68 12.06
N HIS A 58 12.43 -5.35 10.95
CA HIS A 58 13.36 -5.54 9.82
C HIS A 58 12.95 -4.82 8.53
N ILE A 59 11.76 -4.22 8.48
CA ILE A 59 11.26 -3.52 7.30
C ILE A 59 10.40 -2.32 7.70
N ALA A 60 10.56 -1.22 6.98
CA ALA A 60 9.60 -0.11 7.01
C ALA A 60 9.17 0.25 5.58
N ILE A 61 7.90 0.61 5.44
CA ILE A 61 7.34 1.17 4.23
C ILE A 61 6.69 2.50 4.59
N ASN A 62 7.25 3.56 4.04
CA ASN A 62 6.76 4.91 4.20
C ASN A 62 6.20 5.42 2.87
N ALA A 63 5.30 6.38 2.95
CA ALA A 63 4.85 7.12 1.78
C ALA A 63 4.76 8.61 2.03
N TYR A 64 5.12 9.38 1.00
CA TYR A 64 4.85 10.80 0.91
C TYR A 64 3.46 11.02 0.35
N PHE A 65 2.64 11.78 1.07
CA PHE A 65 1.29 12.13 0.69
C PHE A 65 1.30 13.51 0.04
N GLY A 66 1.15 13.56 -1.28
CA GLY A 66 0.87 14.82 -1.96
C GLY A 66 -0.63 15.12 -1.93
N GLY A 67 -1.02 16.27 -2.47
CA GLY A 67 -2.43 16.64 -2.61
C GLY A 67 -2.70 18.10 -2.27
N ARG A 68 -3.91 18.40 -1.81
CA ARG A 68 -4.37 19.76 -1.57
C ARG A 68 -5.55 19.82 -0.60
N VAL A 69 -5.86 21.03 -0.15
CA VAL A 69 -7.07 21.31 0.63
C VAL A 69 -8.05 22.07 -0.25
N GLU A 70 -9.20 21.47 -0.52
CA GLU A 70 -10.28 22.10 -1.25
C GLU A 70 -11.14 22.94 -0.30
N LYS A 71 -11.34 24.22 -0.63
CA LYS A 71 -12.16 25.12 0.21
C LYS A 71 -13.59 24.62 0.37
N GLU A 72 -14.14 24.04 -0.69
CA GLU A 72 -15.45 23.42 -0.70
C GLU A 72 -15.49 22.26 -1.70
N TRP A 73 -15.82 21.06 -1.23
CA TRP A 73 -15.94 19.86 -2.06
C TRP A 73 -17.14 19.03 -1.61
N MET A 74 -18.10 18.81 -2.51
CA MET A 74 -19.35 18.07 -2.21
C MET A 74 -20.05 18.51 -0.91
N GLY A 75 -20.05 19.82 -0.62
CA GLY A 75 -20.65 20.40 0.59
C GLY A 75 -19.79 20.32 1.86
N GLN A 76 -18.59 19.74 1.79
CA GLN A 76 -17.59 19.76 2.85
C GLN A 76 -16.69 20.99 2.71
N LYS A 77 -16.50 21.75 3.78
CA LYS A 77 -15.57 22.89 3.81
C LYS A 77 -14.17 22.42 4.18
N ASN A 78 -13.15 22.98 3.55
CA ASN A 78 -11.74 22.67 3.79
C ASN A 78 -11.45 21.15 3.73
N LYS A 79 -11.99 20.46 2.72
CA LYS A 79 -11.78 19.03 2.54
C LYS A 79 -10.32 18.78 2.19
N VAL A 80 -9.62 18.05 3.05
CA VAL A 80 -8.28 17.53 2.80
C VAL A 80 -8.38 16.43 1.75
N MET A 81 -7.55 16.53 0.72
CA MET A 81 -7.42 15.50 -0.31
C MET A 81 -5.97 15.13 -0.53
N THR A 82 -5.66 13.84 -0.46
CA THR A 82 -4.30 13.31 -0.52
C THR A 82 -4.17 12.09 -1.43
N TRP A 83 -2.94 11.89 -1.89
CA TRP A 83 -2.54 10.77 -2.73
C TRP A 83 -1.14 10.31 -2.37
N MET A 84 -0.90 9.00 -2.42
CA MET A 84 0.44 8.43 -2.21
C MET A 84 1.30 8.70 -3.43
N ARG A 85 2.26 9.60 -3.29
CA ARG A 85 3.06 10.15 -4.40
C ARG A 85 4.44 9.53 -4.51
N ASN A 86 5.09 9.25 -3.39
CA ASN A 86 6.37 8.56 -3.35
C ASN A 86 6.32 7.46 -2.29
N ILE A 87 6.95 6.31 -2.57
CA ILE A 87 7.01 5.17 -1.65
C ILE A 87 8.48 4.88 -1.34
N ALA A 88 8.80 4.69 -0.07
CA ALA A 88 10.10 4.20 0.36
C ALA A 88 9.96 2.85 1.07
N VAL A 89 10.77 1.89 0.66
CA VAL A 89 10.93 0.59 1.32
C VAL A 89 12.33 0.57 1.95
N LEU A 90 12.40 0.36 3.26
CA LEU A 90 13.62 0.40 4.08
C LEU A 90 13.86 -0.97 4.73
N TRP A 91 15.09 -1.46 4.74
CA TRP A 91 15.48 -2.69 5.45
C TRP A 91 16.96 -2.63 5.82
N GLY A 92 17.32 -3.03 7.05
CA GLY A 92 18.68 -2.84 7.57
C GLY A 92 19.17 -1.40 7.41
N HIS A 93 20.22 -1.19 6.60
CA HIS A 93 20.71 0.15 6.23
C HIS A 93 20.23 0.61 4.85
N HIS A 94 19.62 -0.29 4.09
CA HIS A 94 19.30 -0.13 2.68
C HIS A 94 17.90 0.44 2.45
N SER A 95 17.68 0.86 1.21
CA SER A 95 16.44 1.50 0.80
C SER A 95 16.21 1.47 -0.71
N VAL A 96 14.94 1.36 -1.09
CA VAL A 96 14.45 1.67 -2.44
C VAL A 96 13.35 2.71 -2.35
N VAL A 97 13.45 3.77 -3.16
CA VAL A 97 12.44 4.83 -3.27
C VAL A 97 11.88 4.85 -4.69
N PHE A 98 10.56 4.92 -4.80
CA PHE A 98 9.85 5.16 -6.05
C PHE A 98 9.16 6.52 -6.00
N GLU A 99 9.38 7.35 -7.01
CA GLU A 99 8.76 8.68 -7.11
C GLU A 99 7.79 8.76 -8.29
N ALA A 100 6.57 9.24 -8.07
CA ALA A 100 5.61 9.48 -9.15
C ALA A 100 5.88 10.82 -9.86
N ARG A 101 5.65 10.86 -11.17
CA ARG A 101 5.76 12.11 -11.97
C ARG A 101 4.67 13.11 -11.59
N PRO A 102 4.94 14.43 -11.61
CA PRO A 102 3.89 15.43 -11.35
C PRO A 102 2.85 15.49 -12.47
N GLY A 103 3.25 15.45 -13.74
CA GLY A 103 2.31 15.56 -14.87
C GLY A 103 1.54 14.27 -15.19
N ALA A 104 0.30 14.43 -15.69
CA ALA A 104 -0.52 13.33 -16.23
C ALA A 104 -0.18 12.97 -17.69
N ASP A 105 0.66 13.76 -18.37
CA ASP A 105 1.08 13.49 -19.73
C ASP A 105 2.16 12.39 -19.74
N ALA A 106 1.72 11.13 -19.80
CA ALA A 106 2.60 10.03 -20.14
C ALA A 106 2.88 10.04 -21.65
N GLU A 107 3.91 10.77 -22.08
CA GLU A 107 4.46 10.59 -23.41
C GLU A 107 4.78 9.10 -23.67
N TYR A 108 4.58 8.66 -24.91
CA TYR A 108 4.74 7.27 -25.29
C TYR A 108 6.18 6.80 -25.03
N GLY A 109 6.38 5.99 -23.99
CA GLY A 109 7.69 5.42 -23.60
C GLY A 109 8.27 5.96 -22.29
N ALA A 110 7.76 7.08 -21.75
CA ALA A 110 8.30 7.69 -20.53
C ALA A 110 7.60 7.27 -19.23
N GLY A 111 6.41 6.67 -19.31
CA GLY A 111 5.64 6.19 -18.15
C GLY A 111 5.27 7.29 -17.13
N TYR A 112 4.73 6.88 -15.99
CA TYR A 112 4.31 7.71 -14.86
C TYR A 112 5.29 7.71 -13.69
N LEU A 113 6.29 6.83 -13.72
CA LEU A 113 7.37 6.79 -12.73
C LEU A 113 8.43 7.86 -13.06
N GLN A 114 8.80 8.68 -12.08
CA GLN A 114 9.78 9.76 -12.25
C GLN A 114 11.21 9.24 -12.04
N ALA A 115 11.40 8.42 -11.01
CA ALA A 115 12.69 7.88 -10.63
C ALA A 115 12.53 6.68 -9.71
N ILE A 116 13.54 5.82 -9.73
CA ILE A 116 13.83 4.85 -8.68
C ILE A 116 15.17 5.27 -8.07
N TYR A 117 15.27 5.27 -6.75
CA TYR A 117 16.54 5.42 -6.04
C TYR A 117 16.83 4.18 -5.21
N VAL A 118 18.05 3.68 -5.28
CA VAL A 118 18.56 2.60 -4.44
C VAL A 118 19.69 3.19 -3.61
N ASP A 119 19.53 3.22 -2.29
CA ASP A 119 20.49 3.87 -1.37
C ASP A 119 20.88 5.30 -1.75
N GLY A 120 19.93 6.04 -2.31
CA GLY A 120 20.10 7.43 -2.75
C GLY A 120 20.69 7.56 -4.17
N GLU A 121 21.15 6.47 -4.78
CA GLU A 121 21.62 6.47 -6.15
C GLU A 121 20.46 6.21 -7.12
N LYS A 122 20.34 7.06 -8.15
CA LYS A 122 19.28 6.94 -9.13
C LYS A 122 19.52 5.71 -10.02
N THR A 123 18.48 4.90 -10.20
CA THR A 123 18.47 3.75 -11.11
C THR A 123 17.23 3.80 -12.03
N SER A 124 17.18 2.90 -13.01
CA SER A 124 16.06 2.81 -13.96
C SER A 124 15.86 1.38 -14.44
N LEU A 125 14.60 1.05 -14.71
CA LEU A 125 14.20 -0.06 -15.55
C LEU A 125 13.89 0.53 -16.93
N SER A 126 14.54 0.00 -17.96
CA SER A 126 14.56 0.51 -19.33
C SER A 126 13.37 0.03 -20.16
N PHE A 127 12.80 -1.14 -19.87
CA PHE A 127 11.64 -1.65 -20.62
C PHE A 127 10.67 -2.51 -19.79
N PRO A 128 9.38 -2.59 -20.16
CA PRO A 128 8.43 -3.50 -19.53
C PRO A 128 8.88 -4.96 -19.68
N GLY A 129 8.84 -5.69 -18.58
CA GLY A 129 9.37 -7.05 -18.44
C GLY A 129 10.79 -7.12 -17.87
N GLU A 130 11.51 -5.99 -17.80
CA GLU A 130 12.84 -5.96 -17.20
C GLU A 130 12.81 -6.26 -15.70
N LYS A 131 13.85 -6.97 -15.26
CA LYS A 131 14.13 -7.29 -13.87
C LYS A 131 15.53 -6.81 -13.51
N MET A 132 15.67 -6.30 -12.30
CA MET A 132 16.92 -5.91 -11.70
C MET A 132 17.06 -6.61 -10.35
N TYR A 133 18.16 -7.33 -10.17
CA TYR A 133 18.52 -7.97 -8.92
C TYR A 133 19.57 -7.12 -8.22
N LEU A 134 19.33 -6.80 -6.95
CA LEU A 134 20.19 -5.96 -6.13
C LEU A 134 20.59 -6.73 -4.87
N PHE A 135 21.68 -6.30 -4.23
CA PHE A 135 22.12 -6.82 -2.93
C PHE A 135 22.20 -8.35 -2.91
N ASP A 136 23.01 -8.91 -3.82
CA ASP A 136 23.22 -10.35 -4.01
C ASP A 136 21.93 -11.15 -4.27
N GLY A 137 20.92 -10.49 -4.86
CA GLY A 137 19.64 -11.10 -5.22
C GLY A 137 18.60 -11.07 -4.10
N SER A 138 18.92 -10.49 -2.94
CA SER A 138 17.94 -10.29 -1.87
C SER A 138 16.84 -9.30 -2.23
N VAL A 139 17.06 -8.45 -3.24
CA VAL A 139 16.03 -7.56 -3.77
C VAL A 139 15.84 -7.80 -5.27
N GLU A 140 14.58 -7.98 -5.67
CA GLU A 140 14.16 -7.98 -7.08
C GLU A 140 13.28 -6.76 -7.33
N LEU A 141 13.68 -5.92 -8.28
CA LEU A 141 12.84 -4.88 -8.88
C LEU A 141 12.39 -5.34 -10.26
N LYS A 142 11.12 -5.16 -10.58
CA LYS A 142 10.56 -5.58 -11.86
C LYS A 142 9.63 -4.51 -12.42
N TRP A 143 9.79 -4.20 -13.70
CA TRP A 143 8.78 -3.48 -14.46
C TRP A 143 7.85 -4.55 -15.03
N VAL A 144 6.70 -4.78 -14.40
CA VAL A 144 5.82 -5.90 -14.75
C VAL A 144 5.13 -5.62 -16.08
N ASP A 145 4.54 -4.45 -16.20
CA ASP A 145 3.80 -4.03 -17.38
C ASP A 145 3.81 -2.50 -17.46
N ALA A 146 3.75 -1.97 -18.68
CA ALA A 146 3.51 -0.56 -18.89
C ALA A 146 2.22 -0.41 -19.65
N ARG A 147 1.41 0.55 -19.21
CA ARG A 147 0.25 1.02 -19.96
C ARG A 147 -0.78 -0.08 -20.20
N LYS A 148 -1.02 -0.91 -19.18
CA LYS A 148 -2.26 -1.70 -19.12
C LYS A 148 -3.41 -0.70 -19.18
N LYS A 149 -4.23 -0.78 -20.23
CA LYS A 149 -5.40 0.08 -20.37
C LYS A 149 -6.42 -0.34 -19.32
N VAL A 150 -6.71 0.56 -18.39
CA VAL A 150 -7.76 0.41 -17.38
C VAL A 150 -8.70 1.59 -17.59
N GLY A 151 -9.75 1.33 -18.36
CA GLY A 151 -10.62 2.38 -18.88
C GLY A 151 -9.93 3.32 -19.85
N ASP A 152 -10.05 4.62 -19.60
CA ASP A 152 -9.39 5.67 -20.39
C ASP A 152 -7.93 5.91 -20.00
N ASP A 153 -7.49 5.39 -18.86
CA ASP A 153 -6.16 5.64 -18.32
C ASP A 153 -5.21 4.47 -18.61
N LEU A 154 -3.93 4.81 -18.64
CA LEU A 154 -2.83 3.87 -18.72
C LEU A 154 -2.29 3.66 -17.30
N VAL A 155 -1.96 2.42 -16.96
CA VAL A 155 -1.40 2.06 -15.66
C VAL A 155 -0.04 1.42 -15.85
N ASP A 156 0.98 1.95 -15.17
CA ASP A 156 2.29 1.32 -15.07
C ASP A 156 2.34 0.44 -13.83
N ILE A 157 2.88 -0.77 -13.97
CA ILE A 157 2.91 -1.77 -12.90
C ILE A 157 4.36 -2.16 -12.64
N TYR A 158 4.80 -1.91 -11.43
CA TYR A 158 6.09 -2.34 -10.91
C TYR A 158 5.89 -3.34 -9.77
N GLU A 159 6.91 -4.16 -9.52
CA GLU A 159 6.93 -5.08 -8.39
C GLU A 159 8.30 -4.97 -7.72
N ILE A 160 8.29 -4.97 -6.38
CA ILE A 160 9.49 -5.02 -5.56
C ILE A 160 9.35 -6.15 -4.56
N SER A 161 10.32 -7.05 -4.54
CA SER A 161 10.47 -8.09 -3.52
C SER A 161 11.71 -7.80 -2.70
N VAL A 162 11.60 -7.76 -1.37
CA VAL A 162 12.69 -7.43 -0.46
C VAL A 162 12.91 -8.55 0.56
N ALA A 163 14.09 -9.17 0.49
CA ALA A 163 14.67 -10.11 1.44
C ALA A 163 13.73 -11.25 1.88
N GLU A 164 12.84 -11.71 0.99
CA GLU A 164 11.74 -12.64 1.31
C GLU A 164 10.75 -12.14 2.40
N ILE A 165 10.93 -10.93 2.90
CA ILE A 165 10.09 -10.30 3.92
C ILE A 165 8.79 -9.82 3.28
N ILE A 166 8.87 -9.07 2.18
CA ILE A 166 7.68 -8.49 1.56
C ILE A 166 7.81 -8.38 0.05
N THR A 167 6.71 -8.65 -0.66
CA THR A 167 6.55 -8.33 -2.07
C THR A 167 5.40 -7.34 -2.23
N LEU A 168 5.69 -6.20 -2.85
CA LEU A 168 4.69 -5.18 -3.19
C LEU A 168 4.53 -5.08 -4.70
N ARG A 169 3.28 -4.90 -5.15
CA ARG A 169 2.99 -4.46 -6.51
C ARG A 169 2.53 -3.01 -6.48
N LEU A 170 3.19 -2.19 -7.27
CA LEU A 170 3.02 -0.74 -7.34
C LEU A 170 2.37 -0.37 -8.67
N LEU A 171 1.15 0.13 -8.62
CA LEU A 171 0.40 0.58 -9.77
C LEU A 171 0.42 2.11 -9.79
N LEU A 172 0.97 2.71 -10.85
CA LEU A 172 1.02 4.16 -11.03
C LEU A 172 0.03 4.58 -12.11
N ARG A 173 -0.76 5.59 -11.78
CA ARG A 173 -1.74 6.19 -12.68
C ARG A 173 -2.06 7.62 -12.27
N PRO A 174 -2.47 8.48 -13.21
CA PRO A 174 -3.05 9.78 -12.88
C PRO A 174 -4.41 9.61 -12.19
N GLU A 175 -4.81 10.61 -11.41
CA GLU A 175 -6.17 10.70 -10.88
C GLU A 175 -7.17 10.96 -12.01
N ILE A 176 -8.48 10.83 -11.79
CA ILE A 176 -9.52 11.16 -12.77
C ILE A 176 -9.33 12.56 -13.37
N LYS A 177 -9.66 12.71 -14.67
CA LYS A 177 -9.45 13.96 -15.43
C LYS A 177 -10.02 15.21 -14.76
N LEU A 178 -11.14 15.08 -14.04
CA LEU A 178 -11.80 16.20 -13.33
C LEU A 178 -10.94 16.78 -12.19
N MET A 179 -10.05 15.98 -11.62
CA MET A 179 -9.20 16.38 -10.48
C MET A 179 -7.83 16.92 -10.91
N ARG A 180 -7.44 16.68 -12.17
CA ARG A 180 -6.15 17.10 -12.73
C ARG A 180 -6.14 18.61 -12.94
N THR A 181 -4.99 19.22 -12.72
CA THR A 181 -4.71 20.60 -13.13
C THR A 181 -3.78 20.60 -14.33
N LYS A 182 -3.52 21.77 -14.91
CA LYS A 182 -2.54 21.90 -16.01
C LYS A 182 -1.14 21.46 -15.59
N ASP A 183 -0.77 21.71 -14.33
CA ASP A 183 0.59 21.54 -13.85
C ASP A 183 0.77 20.26 -12.99
N ASP A 184 -0.33 19.63 -12.58
CA ASP A 184 -0.32 18.43 -11.74
C ASP A 184 -1.44 17.44 -12.13
N GLY A 185 -1.02 16.26 -12.56
CA GLY A 185 -1.85 15.13 -12.91
C GLY A 185 -2.27 14.25 -11.74
N LEU A 186 -1.77 14.53 -10.54
CA LEU A 186 -1.97 13.75 -9.32
C LEU A 186 -1.68 12.27 -9.54
N VAL A 187 -0.63 11.98 -10.32
CA VAL A 187 -0.15 10.62 -10.53
C VAL A 187 0.20 10.00 -9.18
N HIS A 188 -0.33 8.82 -8.89
CA HIS A 188 -0.20 8.27 -7.56
C HIS A 188 -0.06 6.76 -7.59
N PHE A 189 0.42 6.23 -6.49
CA PHE A 189 0.57 4.81 -6.24
C PHE A 189 -0.73 4.22 -5.70
N THR A 190 -1.11 3.09 -6.28
CA THR A 190 -1.87 2.04 -5.62
C THR A 190 -0.91 0.90 -5.32
N ILE A 191 -0.95 0.39 -4.09
CA ILE A 191 0.00 -0.58 -3.55
C ILE A 191 -0.77 -1.83 -3.15
N GLU A 192 -0.37 -2.95 -3.71
CA GLU A 192 -0.82 -4.27 -3.29
C GLU A 192 0.29 -4.93 -2.47
N VAL A 193 -0.05 -5.44 -1.28
CA VAL A 193 0.81 -6.41 -0.61
C VAL A 193 0.55 -7.79 -1.21
N VAL A 194 1.48 -8.27 -2.03
CA VAL A 194 1.39 -9.58 -2.70
C VAL A 194 1.71 -10.69 -1.71
N SER A 195 2.75 -10.50 -0.90
CA SER A 195 3.14 -11.39 0.19
C SER A 195 3.83 -10.58 1.28
N ALA A 196 3.71 -11.03 2.54
CA ALA A 196 4.37 -10.40 3.67
C ALA A 196 4.64 -11.41 4.79
N GLN A 197 5.83 -11.34 5.38
CA GLN A 197 6.29 -12.08 6.55
C GLN A 197 6.63 -11.07 7.65
N LEU A 198 5.60 -10.60 8.36
CA LEU A 198 5.72 -9.56 9.38
C LEU A 198 5.56 -10.19 10.78
N SER A 199 6.26 -9.61 11.76
CA SER A 199 6.21 -10.03 13.15
C SER A 199 4.87 -9.70 13.80
N ALA A 200 4.58 -10.32 14.95
CA ALA A 200 3.39 -10.01 15.73
C ALA A 200 3.40 -8.57 16.33
N ASN A 201 4.53 -7.87 16.30
CA ASN A 201 4.68 -6.50 16.81
C ASN A 201 4.70 -5.44 15.69
N VAL A 202 4.46 -5.84 14.44
CA VAL A 202 4.36 -4.90 13.31
C VAL A 202 3.33 -3.80 13.55
N HIS A 203 3.64 -2.59 13.13
CA HIS A 203 2.77 -1.43 13.24
C HIS A 203 2.79 -0.60 11.95
N GLY A 204 2.37 0.65 12.00
CA GLY A 204 2.05 1.47 10.83
C GLY A 204 0.57 1.42 10.47
N VAL A 205 0.11 2.34 9.63
CA VAL A 205 -1.31 2.51 9.27
C VAL A 205 -1.94 1.20 8.81
N LEU A 206 -1.34 0.54 7.81
CA LEU A 206 -1.77 -0.79 7.34
C LEU A 206 -1.16 -1.90 8.19
N GLY A 207 0.11 -1.75 8.59
CA GLY A 207 0.87 -2.82 9.24
C GLY A 207 0.24 -3.33 10.53
N GLN A 208 -0.34 -2.45 11.36
CA GLN A 208 -1.03 -2.87 12.59
C GLN A 208 -2.17 -3.87 12.36
N THR A 209 -2.76 -3.91 11.15
CA THR A 209 -3.85 -4.84 10.79
C THR A 209 -3.37 -6.29 10.67
N TYR A 210 -2.06 -6.52 10.60
CA TYR A 210 -1.45 -7.86 10.62
C TYR A 210 -1.30 -8.42 12.03
N ARG A 211 -1.39 -7.58 13.08
CA ARG A 211 -1.17 -8.06 14.45
C ARG A 211 -2.31 -8.96 14.92
N PRO A 212 -2.01 -10.04 15.67
CA PRO A 212 -3.04 -10.90 16.23
C PRO A 212 -4.05 -10.18 17.13
N ASP A 213 -3.62 -9.14 17.85
CA ASP A 213 -4.44 -8.36 18.77
C ASP A 213 -5.24 -7.23 18.09
N PHE A 214 -5.01 -6.99 16.79
CA PHE A 214 -5.85 -6.10 16.00
C PHE A 214 -7.16 -6.79 15.59
N ALA A 215 -7.15 -8.13 15.51
CA ALA A 215 -8.35 -8.91 15.21
C ALA A 215 -9.48 -8.59 16.21
N GLY A 216 -10.70 -8.39 15.69
CA GLY A 216 -11.87 -8.01 16.48
C GLY A 216 -12.25 -6.54 16.37
N ARG A 217 -11.40 -5.67 15.80
CA ARG A 217 -11.80 -4.28 15.49
C ARG A 217 -12.83 -4.15 14.38
N LEU A 218 -13.05 -5.20 13.58
CA LEU A 218 -14.11 -5.27 12.57
C LEU A 218 -15.50 -4.94 13.14
N GLU A 219 -15.77 -5.18 14.42
CA GLU A 219 -17.03 -4.81 15.07
C GLU A 219 -17.27 -3.28 15.08
N LYS A 220 -16.19 -2.48 15.03
CA LYS A 220 -16.25 -1.02 14.91
C LYS A 220 -16.51 -0.56 13.48
N GLN A 221 -16.42 -1.47 12.49
CA GLN A 221 -16.67 -1.15 11.10
C GLN A 221 -18.16 -1.29 10.79
N THR A 222 -18.78 -0.18 10.40
CA THR A 222 -20.20 -0.15 10.05
C THR A 222 -20.36 -0.30 8.56
N LEU A 223 -21.17 -1.28 8.14
CA LEU A 223 -21.62 -1.35 6.76
C LEU A 223 -22.78 -0.38 6.56
N VAL A 224 -22.52 0.69 5.80
CA VAL A 224 -23.55 1.65 5.38
C VAL A 224 -24.09 1.20 4.03
N TYR A 225 -25.41 1.02 3.97
CA TYR A 225 -26.12 0.69 2.74
C TYR A 225 -27.10 1.79 2.37
N SER A 226 -26.99 2.27 1.13
CA SER A 226 -27.98 3.13 0.48
C SER A 226 -28.31 2.57 -0.90
N LYS A 227 -29.35 3.13 -1.55
CA LYS A 227 -29.69 2.76 -2.94
C LYS A 227 -28.54 2.99 -3.94
N LEU A 228 -27.56 3.83 -3.59
CA LEU A 228 -26.46 4.26 -4.47
C LEU A 228 -25.08 3.86 -3.96
N LEU A 229 -24.95 3.37 -2.72
CA LEU A 229 -23.66 3.13 -2.08
C LEU A 229 -23.72 1.93 -1.13
N LYS A 230 -22.74 1.03 -1.25
CA LYS A 230 -22.39 0.07 -0.21
C LYS A 230 -20.98 0.41 0.26
N ALA A 231 -20.85 1.01 1.43
CA ALA A 231 -19.57 1.45 1.97
C ALA A 231 -19.35 0.89 3.37
N TYR A 232 -18.10 0.53 3.67
CA TYR A 232 -17.67 0.24 5.02
C TYR A 232 -17.06 1.51 5.59
N VAL A 233 -17.53 1.92 6.76
CA VAL A 233 -17.11 3.15 7.42
C VAL A 233 -16.58 2.79 8.79
N VAL A 234 -15.50 3.44 9.19
CA VAL A 234 -14.94 3.34 10.53
C VAL A 234 -15.03 4.70 11.24
N PRO A 235 -14.89 4.77 12.57
CA PRO A 235 -14.77 6.04 13.27
C PRO A 235 -13.56 6.85 12.79
N GLY A 236 -13.72 8.18 12.73
CA GLY A 236 -12.65 9.13 12.37
C GLY A 236 -12.40 9.24 10.87
N ASP A 237 -12.11 10.46 10.40
CA ASP A 237 -11.79 10.73 8.98
C ASP A 237 -10.40 10.18 8.58
N ASN A 238 -9.54 9.87 9.56
CA ASN A 238 -8.31 9.10 9.35
C ASN A 238 -8.32 7.80 10.16
N ALA A 239 -9.49 7.19 10.29
CA ALA A 239 -9.71 5.97 11.05
C ALA A 239 -9.42 6.10 12.57
N GLU A 240 -9.41 7.30 13.15
CA GLU A 240 -9.19 7.49 14.59
C GLU A 240 -10.24 6.74 15.43
N GLY A 241 -9.76 5.92 16.37
CA GLY A 241 -10.62 5.03 17.17
C GLY A 241 -10.84 3.65 16.52
N PHE A 242 -10.51 3.50 15.24
CA PHE A 242 -10.33 2.22 14.56
C PHE A 242 -8.86 1.79 14.54
N ILE A 243 -7.96 2.66 14.12
CA ILE A 243 -6.50 2.48 14.27
C ILE A 243 -6.02 2.95 15.65
N ASP A 244 -4.79 2.63 16.00
CA ASP A 244 -4.15 3.16 17.22
C ASP A 244 -3.81 4.65 17.05
N GLY A 245 -4.06 5.45 18.09
CA GLY A 245 -3.69 6.86 18.09
C GLY A 245 -4.42 7.72 17.05
N SER A 246 -3.73 8.77 16.63
CA SER A 246 -4.13 9.80 15.68
C SER A 246 -3.27 9.74 14.41
N TRP A 247 -3.68 10.41 13.33
CA TRP A 247 -2.90 10.40 12.09
C TRP A 247 -1.49 10.99 12.27
N GLU A 248 -1.32 11.93 13.21
CA GLU A 248 -0.03 12.52 13.55
C GLU A 248 0.97 11.51 14.13
N ASP A 249 0.49 10.47 14.81
CA ASP A 249 1.35 9.44 15.44
C ASP A 249 2.09 8.57 14.40
N TYR A 250 1.60 8.56 13.16
CA TYR A 250 2.19 7.84 12.04
C TYR A 250 3.13 8.70 11.20
N LYS A 251 3.27 9.99 11.50
CA LYS A 251 4.14 10.89 10.74
C LYS A 251 5.61 10.53 10.91
N THR A 252 6.34 10.49 9.81
CA THR A 252 7.81 10.47 9.83
C THR A 252 8.35 11.84 9.44
N SER A 253 9.50 12.24 9.99
CA SER A 253 10.08 13.55 9.70
C SER A 253 10.47 13.72 8.23
N GLU A 254 10.90 12.64 7.60
CA GLU A 254 11.17 12.55 6.16
C GLU A 254 10.75 11.17 5.64
N LEU A 255 10.68 11.02 4.31
CA LEU A 255 10.29 9.78 3.66
C LEU A 255 11.15 8.58 4.08
N MET A 256 12.43 8.81 4.37
CA MET A 256 13.44 7.78 4.67
C MET A 256 13.72 7.59 6.17
N ARG A 257 12.93 8.26 7.03
CA ARG A 257 13.09 8.23 8.49
C ARG A 257 12.06 7.28 9.12
N SER A 258 12.39 6.75 10.29
CA SER A 258 11.55 5.82 11.05
C SER A 258 11.34 6.29 12.49
N ASP A 259 10.96 7.56 12.63
CA ASP A 259 10.84 8.30 13.89
C ASP A 259 9.40 8.65 14.28
N CYS A 260 8.42 7.96 13.70
CA CYS A 260 7.02 8.05 14.11
C CYS A 260 6.78 7.39 15.49
N ASN A 261 5.70 7.76 16.16
CA ASN A 261 5.39 7.28 17.53
C ASN A 261 5.19 5.76 17.59
N TYR A 262 4.76 5.16 16.48
CA TYR A 262 4.55 3.72 16.36
C TYR A 262 5.63 2.99 15.56
N CYS A 263 6.69 3.66 15.15
CA CYS A 263 7.74 3.05 14.34
C CYS A 263 8.44 1.94 15.14
N ARG A 264 8.63 0.78 14.48
CA ARG A 264 9.32 -0.40 15.02
C ARG A 264 10.66 -0.63 14.35
N PHE A 265 10.78 -0.15 13.12
CA PHE A 265 12.02 -0.22 12.36
C PHE A 265 13.04 0.80 12.88
N VAL A 266 14.27 0.34 13.10
CA VAL A 266 15.41 1.20 13.39
C VAL A 266 16.41 1.04 12.26
N ARG A 267 16.64 2.11 11.50
CA ARG A 267 17.59 2.06 10.39
C ARG A 267 18.99 1.81 10.93
N GLY A 268 19.62 0.78 10.40
CA GLY A 268 21.01 0.43 10.68
C GLY A 268 21.26 -0.41 11.92
N THR A 269 20.24 -1.03 12.49
CA THR A 269 20.43 -2.24 13.27
C THR A 269 20.70 -3.40 12.30
N ALA A 270 21.81 -4.11 12.49
CA ALA A 270 22.09 -5.32 11.73
C ALA A 270 20.92 -6.31 11.88
N ILE A 271 20.59 -7.01 10.79
CA ILE A 271 19.81 -8.25 10.92
C ILE A 271 20.80 -9.24 11.52
N ASP A 272 20.74 -9.51 12.82
CA ASP A 272 21.58 -10.55 13.40
C ASP A 272 21.26 -11.87 12.68
N ASP A 273 22.29 -12.54 12.14
CA ASP A 273 22.19 -13.80 11.37
C ASP A 273 21.42 -14.91 12.11
N GLU A 274 21.32 -14.79 13.44
CA GLU A 274 20.53 -15.67 14.31
C GLU A 274 19.02 -15.49 14.09
N THR A 275 18.58 -14.27 13.76
CA THR A 275 17.17 -13.92 13.53
C THR A 275 16.69 -14.32 12.13
N ALA A 276 17.55 -14.21 11.12
CA ALA A 276 17.27 -14.75 9.78
C ALA A 276 17.03 -16.27 9.83
N ASN A 277 17.82 -16.98 10.64
CA ASN A 277 17.64 -18.41 10.91
C ASN A 277 16.41 -18.70 11.80
N ALA A 278 16.06 -17.82 12.74
CA ALA A 278 14.86 -17.99 13.57
C ALA A 278 13.56 -17.80 12.76
N VAL A 279 13.53 -16.84 11.83
CA VAL A 279 12.44 -16.68 10.85
C VAL A 279 12.36 -17.92 9.94
N ALA A 280 13.49 -18.41 9.44
CA ALA A 280 13.55 -19.66 8.66
C ALA A 280 13.20 -20.94 9.46
N MET A 281 13.40 -20.97 10.78
CA MET A 281 13.00 -22.09 11.63
C MET A 281 11.51 -22.06 11.96
N ALA A 282 10.93 -20.87 12.22
CA ALA A 282 9.51 -20.72 12.48
C ALA A 282 8.64 -21.11 11.27
N THR A 283 9.14 -20.93 10.03
CA THR A 283 8.47 -21.34 8.79
C THR A 283 8.46 -22.87 8.58
N SER A 284 9.44 -23.60 9.12
CA SER A 284 9.44 -25.08 9.09
C SER A 284 8.38 -25.71 10.00
N VAL A 285 8.03 -25.02 11.09
CA VAL A 285 7.04 -25.50 12.05
C VAL A 285 5.61 -25.15 11.61
N SER A 286 5.37 -23.97 11.01
CA SER A 286 4.03 -23.59 10.54
C SER A 286 3.58 -24.35 9.28
N SER A 287 4.51 -24.73 8.40
CA SER A 287 4.24 -25.57 7.22
C SER A 287 3.89 -27.03 7.58
N SER A 288 4.24 -27.49 8.79
CA SER A 288 3.91 -28.83 9.27
C SER A 288 2.47 -28.99 9.81
N TYR A 289 1.74 -27.88 10.02
CA TYR A 289 0.37 -27.92 10.57
C TYR A 289 -0.75 -27.99 9.51
N SER A 290 -0.44 -28.01 8.21
CA SER A 290 -1.45 -27.98 7.13
C SER A 290 -1.67 -29.30 6.38
N MET A 291 -1.05 -30.42 6.80
CA MET A 291 -1.11 -31.70 6.05
C MET A 291 -1.51 -32.91 6.90
N LEU A 292 -2.56 -32.81 7.72
CA LEU A 292 -3.26 -33.98 8.30
C LEU A 292 -4.80 -33.85 8.18
N GLY A 293 -5.28 -34.19 6.99
CA GLY A 293 -6.45 -35.06 6.75
C GLY A 293 -7.81 -34.74 7.39
N ARG A 294 -8.75 -34.23 6.57
CA ARG A 294 -10.15 -34.69 6.62
C ARG A 294 -10.58 -35.18 5.24
N LYS A 295 -10.45 -36.50 5.05
CA LYS A 295 -10.98 -37.25 3.91
C LYS A 295 -12.24 -37.98 4.40
N GLY A 296 -13.39 -37.70 3.78
CA GLY A 296 -14.53 -38.60 3.67
C GLY A 296 -15.50 -38.72 4.86
N MET A 297 -16.73 -38.22 4.67
CA MET A 297 -17.96 -39.03 4.77
C MET A 297 -19.16 -38.13 4.44
N ILE A 298 -19.64 -38.22 3.20
CA ILE A 298 -21.04 -37.95 2.86
C ILE A 298 -21.48 -39.21 2.13
N ASP A 299 -22.34 -40.00 2.78
CA ASP A 299 -23.25 -40.92 2.12
C ASP A 299 -24.54 -41.00 2.92
N ALA A 300 -25.64 -40.87 2.17
CA ALA A 300 -27.01 -41.34 2.44
C ALA A 300 -27.80 -40.76 3.64
N LEU A 301 -28.63 -39.75 3.40
CA LEU A 301 -30.10 -39.83 3.20
C LEU A 301 -30.73 -38.43 3.22
#